data_AF-A0A2M8AV76-F1
#
_entry.id   AF-A0A2M8AV76-F1
#
_cell.length_a   1.000
_cell.length_b   1.000
_cell.length_c   1.000
_cell.angle_alpha   90.00
_cell.angle_beta   90.00
_cell.angle_gamma   90.00
#
_symmetry.space_group_name_H-M   'P 1'
#
loop_
_entity.id
_entity.type
_entity.pdbx_description
1 polymer ?
#
loop_
_entity_poly.entity_id
_entity_poly.type
_entity_poly.pdbx_seq_one_letter_code
_entity_poly.pdbx_strand_id
1 'polypeptide(L)' 'LDITKARDNDVKFNIGGEYLVAKSFAVRAGYSSKIDEGAGITAGIGYKHPVITVDYAYVPWGDLEKDTHRVSLLFNLY' A
#
# COMPACT_ATOMS: atom_id res chain seq x y z
N LEU A 1 0.17 5.53 -14.23
CA LEU A 1 -1.19 5.03 -14.48
C LEU A 1 -1.03 3.80 -15.35
N ASP A 2 -1.18 2.61 -14.77
CA ASP A 2 -0.97 1.35 -15.48
C ASP A 2 -2.32 0.65 -15.63
N ILE A 3 -2.71 0.31 -16.87
CA ILE A 3 -3.99 -0.32 -17.18
C ILE A 3 -3.67 -1.74 -17.68
N THR A 4 -3.70 -2.70 -16.76
CA THR A 4 -3.51 -4.12 -17.10
C THR A 4 -4.88 -4.73 -17.44
N LYS A 5 -5.11 -5.04 -18.72
CA LYS A 5 -6.33 -5.71 -19.19
C LYS A 5 -6.07 -7.22 -19.32
N ALA A 6 -6.34 -7.98 -18.26
CA ALA A 6 -6.38 -9.44 -18.34
C ALA A 6 -7.65 -9.88 -19.08
N ARG A 7 -7.48 -10.77 -20.06
CA ARG A 7 -8.52 -11.27 -20.97
C ARG A 7 -9.37 -12.34 -20.28
N ASP A 8 -9.99 -12.00 -19.15
CA ASP A 8 -11.16 -12.67 -18.55
C ASP A 8 -11.61 -11.80 -17.35
N ASN A 9 -12.69 -11.07 -17.56
CA ASN A 9 -13.54 -10.35 -16.60
C ASN A 9 -12.96 -9.95 -15.22
N ASP A 10 -12.15 -8.88 -15.17
CA ASP A 10 -12.31 -7.78 -14.20
C ASP A 10 -11.30 -6.66 -14.47
N VAL A 11 -11.78 -5.46 -14.78
CA VAL A 11 -10.92 -4.28 -14.99
C VAL A 11 -10.40 -3.81 -13.63
N LYS A 12 -9.23 -4.31 -13.23
CA LYS A 12 -8.57 -3.93 -11.97
C LYS A 12 -7.90 -2.57 -12.15
N PHE A 13 -8.48 -1.53 -11.56
CA PHE A 13 -7.88 -0.20 -11.57
C PHE A 13 -7.19 0.09 -10.25
N ASN A 14 -5.88 0.32 -10.29
CA ASN A 14 -5.08 0.67 -9.13
C ASN A 14 -4.42 2.03 -9.38
N ILE A 15 -4.72 2.99 -8.53
CA ILE A 15 -4.05 4.29 -8.52
C ILE A 15 -3.32 4.44 -7.20
N GLY A 16 -2.07 4.91 -7.24
CA GLY A 16 -1.25 5.08 -6.05
C GLY A 16 -0.31 6.26 -6.23
N GLY A 17 -0.14 7.02 -5.16
CA GLY A 17 0.85 8.07 -5.02
C GLY A 17 1.81 7.74 -3.89
N GLU A 18 3.10 7.91 -4.15
CA GLU A 18 4.13 7.94 -3.12
C GLU A 18 4.64 9.38 -3.01
N TYR A 19 4.76 9.87 -1.77
CA TYR A 19 5.32 11.17 -1.45
C TYR A 19 6.44 11.00 -0.42
N LEU A 20 7.66 11.36 -0.84
CA LEU A 20 8.82 11.37 0.03
C LEU A 20 8.91 12.75 0.70
N VAL A 21 8.50 12.84 1.96
CA VAL A 21 8.59 14.08 2.75
C VAL A 21 10.06 14.39 3.08
N ALA A 22 10.86 13.35 3.32
CA ALA A 22 12.29 13.45 3.58
C ALA A 22 13.00 12.19 3.09
N LYS A 23 14.34 12.21 3.01
CA LYS A 23 15.14 10.98 2.75
C LYS A 23 14.81 9.82 3.73
N SER A 24 14.28 10.16 4.89
CA SER A 24 13.91 9.24 5.95
C SER A 24 12.41 9.04 6.13
N PHE A 25 11.53 9.76 5.42
CA PHE A 25 10.08 9.63 5.61
C PHE A 25 9.35 9.57 4.27
N ALA A 26 8.59 8.50 4.09
CA ALA A 26 7.77 8.22 2.92
C ALA A 26 6.32 8.08 3.36
N VAL A 27 5.41 8.69 2.61
CA VAL A 27 3.97 8.49 2.76
C VAL A 27 3.45 7.95 1.44
N ARG A 28 2.57 6.95 1.51
CA ARG A 28 1.96 6.31 0.36
C ARG A 28 0.46 6.34 0.56
N ALA A 29 -0.26 6.68 -0.49
CA ALA A 29 -1.70 6.54 -0.52
C ALA A 29 -2.07 5.89 -1.84
N GLY A 30 -2.99 4.94 -1.79
CA GLY A 30 -3.49 4.26 -2.96
C GLY A 30 -4.97 4.04 -2.88
N TYR A 31 -5.55 3.78 -4.02
CA TYR A 31 -6.93 3.40 -4.16
C TYR A 31 -6.98 2.28 -5.20
N SER A 32 -7.57 1.17 -4.80
CA SER A 32 -7.78 0.02 -5.66
C SER A 32 -9.28 -0.13 -5.88
N SER A 33 -9.74 0.11 -7.10
CA SER A 33 -11.06 -0.33 -7.55
C SER A 33 -10.92 -1.76 -8.07
N LYS A 34 -10.79 -2.73 -7.17
CA LYS A 34 -11.15 -4.10 -7.49
C LYS A 34 -12.67 -4.19 -7.40
N ILE A 35 -13.32 -4.51 -8.51
CA ILE A 35 -14.79 -4.55 -8.61
C ILE A 35 -15.31 -5.87 -8.01
N ASP A 36 -14.56 -6.96 -8.13
CA ASP A 36 -14.91 -8.28 -7.58
C ASP A 36 -14.58 -8.54 -6.10
N GLU A 37 -13.65 -7.79 -5.49
CA GLU A 37 -13.17 -8.04 -4.11
C GLU A 37 -13.28 -6.80 -3.21
N GLY A 38 -14.07 -5.81 -3.62
CA GLY A 38 -14.33 -4.55 -2.93
C GLY A 38 -13.24 -3.48 -3.13
N ALA A 39 -13.70 -2.26 -3.44
CA ALA A 39 -12.83 -1.12 -3.64
C ALA A 39 -12.28 -0.61 -2.31
N GLY A 40 -10.96 -0.40 -2.23
CA GLY A 40 -10.26 -0.11 -0.98
C GLY A 40 -9.27 1.04 -1.10
N ILE A 41 -9.29 1.96 -0.12
CA ILE A 41 -8.27 2.99 0.04
C ILE A 41 -7.11 2.39 0.83
N THR A 42 -5.92 2.32 0.23
CA THR A 42 -4.70 1.96 0.94
C THR A 42 -3.97 3.21 1.41
N ALA A 43 -3.35 3.11 2.58
CA ALA A 43 -2.51 4.17 3.12
C ALA A 43 -1.28 3.54 3.74
N GLY A 44 -0.13 4.19 3.63
CA GLY A 44 1.10 3.69 4.21
C GLY A 44 2.03 4.82 4.62
N ILE A 45 2.78 4.58 5.67
CA ILE A 45 3.84 5.45 6.14
C ILE A 45 5.11 4.62 6.34
N GLY A 46 6.22 5.13 5.86
CA GLY A 46 7.52 4.51 5.96
C GLY A 46 8.49 5.48 6.61
N TYR A 47 9.14 5.05 7.68
CA TYR A 47 10.26 5.76 8.30
C TYR A 47 11.54 4.94 8.11
N LYS A 48 12.55 5.56 7.53
CA LYS A 48 13.85 4.97 7.23
C LYS A 48 14.95 5.67 8.02
N HIS A 49 15.52 4.94 8.97
CA HIS A 49 16.73 5.28 9.68
C HIS A 49 17.85 4.30 9.28
N PRO A 50 19.14 4.70 9.30
CA PRO A 50 20.25 3.79 8.97
C PRO A 50 20.30 2.50 9.80
N VAL A 51 19.75 2.51 11.02
CA VAL A 51 19.73 1.37 11.96
C VAL A 51 18.38 0.66 11.97
N ILE A 52 17.28 1.39 11.68
CA ILE A 52 15.92 0.86 11.79
C ILE A 52 15.09 1.36 10.60
N THR A 53 14.31 0.50 9.98
CA THR A 53 13.27 0.91 9.04
C THR A 53 11.93 0.40 9.53
N VAL A 54 10.95 1.29 9.61
CA VAL A 54 9.58 1.00 10.01
C VAL A 54 8.68 1.30 8.83
N ASP A 55 7.88 0.34 8.39
CA ASP A 55 6.89 0.54 7.35
C ASP A 55 5.53 0.05 7.85
N TYR A 56 4.57 0.97 7.90
CA TYR A 56 3.21 0.69 8.29
C TYR A 56 2.31 0.88 7.07
N ALA A 57 1.55 -0.13 6.70
CA ALA A 57 0.62 -0.09 5.58
C ALA A 57 -0.75 -0.61 6.02
N TYR A 58 -1.77 0.19 5.77
CA TYR A 58 -3.17 -0.12 5.91
C TYR A 58 -3.72 -0.51 4.54
N VAL A 59 -4.29 -1.72 4.46
CA VAL A 59 -4.88 -2.26 3.25
C VAL A 59 -6.25 -2.83 3.61
N PRO A 60 -7.34 -2.16 3.24
CA PRO A 60 -8.66 -2.74 3.36
C PRO A 60 -8.83 -3.78 2.25
N TRP A 61 -8.98 -5.04 2.63
CA TRP A 61 -9.49 -6.08 1.73
C TRP A 61 -11.00 -6.02 1.79
N GLY A 62 -11.67 -5.90 0.65
CA GLY A 62 -13.12 -5.78 0.60
C GLY A 62 -13.84 -7.10 0.89
N ASP A 63 -15.12 -6.94 1.22
CA ASP A 63 -16.13 -7.91 1.66
C ASP A 63 -15.83 -8.79 2.89
N LEU A 64 -14.57 -8.93 3.31
CA LEU A 64 -14.20 -9.71 4.50
C LEU A 64 -13.93 -8.82 5.72
N GLU A 65 -14.77 -7.81 6.01
CA GLU A 65 -14.92 -7.10 7.30
C GLU A 65 -13.66 -6.77 8.13
N LYS A 66 -12.46 -6.81 7.56
CA LYS A 66 -11.19 -6.77 8.30
C LYS A 66 -10.15 -5.98 7.54
N ASP A 67 -10.03 -4.75 7.99
CA ASP A 67 -8.87 -3.89 7.84
C ASP A 67 -7.57 -4.66 8.08
N THR A 68 -6.76 -4.85 7.03
CA THR A 68 -5.44 -5.48 7.18
C THR A 68 -4.41 -4.40 7.50
N HIS A 69 -3.91 -4.46 8.73
CA HIS A 69 -2.82 -3.61 9.20
C HIS A 69 -1.51 -4.39 9.08
N ARG A 70 -0.66 -3.99 8.13
CA ARG A 70 0.68 -4.56 7.95
C ARG A 70 1.71 -3.64 8.59
N VAL A 71 2.47 -4.17 9.55
CA VAL A 71 3.60 -3.48 10.17
C VAL A 71 4.86 -4.26 9.86
N SER A 72 5.85 -3.58 9.28
CA SER A 72 7.15 -4.14 8.93
C SER A 72 8.21 -3.38 9.70
N LEU A 73 9.05 -4.13 10.41
CA LEU A 73 10.18 -3.61 11.17
C LEU A 73 11.43 -4.29 10.64
N LEU A 74 12.38 -3.49 10.19
CA LEU A 74 13.67 -3.96 9.71
C LEU A 74 14.75 -3.35 10.60
N PHE A 75 15.57 -4.21 11.20
CA PHE A 75 16.76 -3.79 11.94
C PHE A 75 17.98 -4.03 11.06
N ASN A 76 18.74 -2.98 10.84
CA ASN A 76 20.03 -3.06 10.16
C ASN A 76 21.11 -3.09 11.23
N LEU A 77 21.48 -4.31 11.64
CA LEU A 77 22.61 -4.56 12.54
C LEU A 77 23.87 -4.63 11.68
N TYR A 78 24.85 -3.82 12.05
CA TYR A 78 26.16 -3.68 11.40
C TYR A 78 26.98 -4.97 11.46
#